data_AF-A0A662PGK3-F1
#
_entry.id   AF-A0A662PGK3-F1
#
_cell.length_a   1.000
_cell.length_b   1.000
_cell.length_c   1.000
_cell.angle_alpha   90.00
_cell.angle_beta   90.00
_cell.angle_gamma   90.00
#
_symmetry.space_group_name_H-M   'P 1'
#
loop_
_entity.id
_entity.type
_entity.pdbx_description
1 polymer ?
#
loop_
_entity_poly.entity_id
_entity_poly.type
_entity_poly.pdbx_seq_one_letter_code
_entity_poly.pdbx_strand_id
1 'polypeptide(L)'
;MFRENLREKWFKGKIKKYSDSKSLRCIIRKIREKKVPESAFFREIIRNRVEVIGLRELLDLEKSLWRHYEEVMKVIEIYVSVSVLSPIRNRRESARFYKERVLQIDEKYYELGKSSPEEYLKSMREIKERCKIEIDCVLLEHKITELIKEIAKLMGCPNGQRPELLGFIRRSPLHKAKMQELFEYRDLLRDVSRSCALARKSLSVIGSLGYSPSEIVGLRPLLGLMNKKYKLPNELKAKFQEKGLLKGEELTELGIEIAEMLMVLDEVARSCGYESFEKMPFAKFEIEKKTNP
;
A
#
# COMPACT_ATOMS: atom_id res chain seq x y z
N MET A 1 21.97 36.60 15.71
CA MET A 1 21.01 37.23 14.77
C MET A 1 21.32 37.05 13.27
N PHE A 2 22.55 36.82 12.80
CA PHE A 2 22.83 36.72 11.34
C PHE A 2 22.64 35.33 10.69
N ARG A 3 22.78 34.22 11.43
CA ARG A 3 22.66 32.85 10.88
C ARG A 3 21.24 32.42 10.53
N GLU A 4 20.24 32.85 11.31
CA GLU A 4 18.82 32.58 11.01
C GLU A 4 18.39 33.15 9.65
N ASN A 5 19.05 34.23 9.21
CA ASN A 5 18.77 34.90 7.94
C ASN A 5 19.22 34.08 6.71
N LEU A 6 20.32 33.32 6.80
CA LEU A 6 20.81 32.54 5.65
C LEU A 6 19.92 31.33 5.37
N ARG A 7 19.63 30.53 6.41
CA ARG A 7 18.84 29.30 6.26
C ARG A 7 17.43 29.60 5.75
N GLU A 8 16.79 30.62 6.28
CA GLU A 8 15.44 31.02 5.84
C GLU A 8 15.45 31.53 4.39
N LYS A 9 16.42 32.40 4.03
CA LYS A 9 16.58 32.87 2.65
C LYS A 9 16.89 31.74 1.69
N TRP A 10 17.76 30.82 2.07
CA TRP A 10 18.07 29.63 1.29
C TRP A 10 16.79 28.82 1.06
N PHE A 11 16.09 28.47 2.14
CA PHE A 11 14.91 27.60 2.10
C PHE A 11 13.80 28.16 1.20
N LYS A 12 13.57 29.47 1.26
CA LYS A 12 12.63 30.19 0.40
C LYS A 12 13.14 30.48 -1.02
N GLY A 13 14.40 30.13 -1.33
CA GLY A 13 15.01 30.42 -2.63
C GLY A 13 15.22 31.91 -2.90
N LYS A 14 15.62 32.69 -1.89
CA LYS A 14 15.76 34.16 -1.95
C LYS A 14 17.21 34.65 -1.81
N ILE A 15 18.20 33.80 -2.08
CA ILE A 15 19.60 34.22 -2.06
C ILE A 15 19.95 34.83 -3.42
N LYS A 16 20.22 36.13 -3.42
CA LYS A 16 20.56 36.92 -4.61
C LYS A 16 21.74 36.28 -5.37
N LYS A 17 21.62 36.17 -6.69
CA LYS A 17 22.59 35.54 -7.61
C LYS A 17 22.91 34.05 -7.36
N TYR A 18 22.28 33.44 -6.37
CA TYR A 18 22.42 32.01 -6.08
C TYR A 18 21.17 31.24 -6.49
N SER A 19 20.00 31.67 -6.01
CA SER A 19 18.78 30.86 -6.08
C SER A 19 18.33 30.56 -7.51
N ASP A 20 18.52 31.53 -8.41
CA ASP A 20 18.17 31.42 -9.83
C ASP A 20 19.37 31.00 -10.72
N SER A 21 20.55 30.79 -10.12
CA SER A 21 21.77 30.47 -10.89
C SER A 21 21.82 29.00 -11.29
N LYS A 22 21.51 28.73 -12.57
CA LYS A 22 21.61 27.40 -13.16
C LYS A 22 23.01 26.80 -13.06
N SER A 23 24.06 27.60 -13.20
CA SER A 23 25.44 27.09 -13.15
C SER A 23 25.81 26.60 -11.75
N LEU A 24 25.43 27.36 -10.71
CA LEU A 24 25.65 26.96 -9.31
C LEU A 24 24.86 25.71 -8.97
N ARG A 25 23.58 25.67 -9.34
CA ARG A 25 22.70 24.51 -9.14
C ARG A 25 23.23 23.25 -9.84
N CYS A 26 23.69 23.38 -11.09
CA CYS A 26 24.28 22.27 -11.84
C CYS A 26 25.57 21.74 -11.18
N ILE A 27 26.43 22.64 -10.66
CA ILE A 27 27.64 22.22 -9.94
C ILE A 27 27.29 21.47 -8.67
N ILE A 28 26.30 21.92 -7.89
CA ILE A 28 25.85 21.21 -6.68
C ILE A 28 25.41 19.78 -7.03
N ARG A 29 24.62 19.60 -8.10
CA ARG A 29 24.24 18.27 -8.60
C ARG A 29 25.46 17.43 -8.99
N LYS A 30 26.42 18.00 -9.72
CA LYS A 30 27.66 17.30 -10.10
C LYS A 30 28.51 16.90 -8.89
N ILE A 31 28.52 17.71 -7.82
CA ILE A 31 29.19 17.35 -6.56
C ILE A 31 28.48 16.15 -5.91
N ARG A 32 27.14 16.16 -5.83
CA ARG A 32 26.35 15.01 -5.33
C ARG A 32 26.69 13.73 -6.11
N GLU A 33 26.78 13.85 -7.43
CA GLU A 33 27.12 12.75 -8.35
C GLU A 33 28.62 12.40 -8.36
N LYS A 34 29.43 13.05 -7.50
CA LYS A 34 30.89 12.87 -7.39
C LYS A 34 31.66 13.12 -8.69
N LYS A 35 31.08 13.89 -9.62
CA LYS A 35 31.69 14.25 -10.91
C LYS A 35 32.68 15.41 -10.80
N VAL A 36 32.56 16.23 -9.75
CA VAL A 36 33.46 17.37 -9.48
C VAL A 36 33.70 17.50 -7.97
N PRO A 37 34.86 18.03 -7.53
CA PRO A 37 35.11 18.26 -6.11
C PRO A 37 34.29 19.44 -5.56
N GLU A 38 34.10 19.48 -4.25
CA GLU A 38 33.41 20.58 -3.55
C GLU A 38 34.05 21.95 -3.81
N SER A 39 35.36 21.99 -4.08
CA SER A 39 36.06 23.23 -4.46
C SER A 39 35.49 23.89 -5.72
N ALA A 40 34.80 23.14 -6.59
CA ALA A 40 34.08 23.69 -7.74
C ALA A 40 32.94 24.63 -7.32
N PHE A 41 32.25 24.35 -6.21
CA PHE A 41 31.19 25.21 -5.67
C PHE A 41 31.74 26.59 -5.31
N PHE A 42 32.83 26.64 -4.53
CA PHE A 42 33.41 27.92 -4.07
C PHE A 42 33.94 28.76 -5.24
N ARG A 43 34.55 28.12 -6.25
CA ARG A 43 34.98 28.81 -7.47
C ARG A 43 33.81 29.44 -8.22
N GLU A 44 32.70 28.72 -8.33
CA GLU A 44 31.52 29.22 -9.03
C GLU A 44 30.81 30.34 -8.24
N ILE A 45 30.78 30.26 -6.91
CA ILE A 45 30.25 31.33 -6.04
C ILE A 45 31.01 32.64 -6.27
N ILE A 46 32.35 32.57 -6.30
CA ILE A 46 33.22 33.74 -6.57
C ILE A 46 32.94 34.27 -7.98
N ARG A 47 32.87 33.40 -8.99
CA ARG A 47 32.57 33.77 -10.38
C ARG A 47 31.23 34.49 -10.51
N ASN A 48 30.21 34.03 -9.80
CA ASN A 48 28.86 34.61 -9.82
C ASN A 48 28.72 35.82 -8.88
N ARG A 49 29.77 36.20 -8.15
CA ARG A 49 29.76 37.31 -7.17
C ARG A 49 28.56 37.19 -6.21
N VAL A 50 28.34 35.99 -5.70
CA VAL A 50 27.27 35.70 -4.73
C VAL A 50 27.67 36.29 -3.39
N GLU A 51 26.89 37.26 -2.91
CA GLU A 51 27.14 37.96 -1.66
C GLU A 51 26.46 37.22 -0.50
N VAL A 52 27.14 36.18 0.00
CA VAL A 52 26.66 35.35 1.12
C VAL A 52 27.75 35.19 2.16
N ILE A 53 27.40 35.50 3.41
CA ILE A 53 28.18 35.13 4.59
C ILE A 53 27.88 33.66 4.90
N GLY A 54 28.91 32.81 5.02
CA GLY A 54 28.74 31.38 5.36
C GLY A 54 28.63 30.44 4.16
N LEU A 55 29.56 30.51 3.19
CA LEU A 55 29.55 29.66 1.99
C LEU A 55 29.57 28.16 2.28
N ARG A 56 30.31 27.73 3.31
CA ARG A 56 30.33 26.32 3.75
C ARG A 56 28.95 25.89 4.26
N GLU A 57 28.31 26.73 5.06
CA GLU A 57 26.95 26.49 5.57
C GLU A 57 25.94 26.37 4.43
N LEU A 58 26.05 27.21 3.39
CA LEU A 58 25.20 27.11 2.20
C LEU A 58 25.36 25.77 1.47
N LEU A 59 26.60 25.29 1.31
CA LEU A 59 26.86 23.97 0.72
C LEU A 59 26.33 22.83 1.61
N ASP A 60 26.46 22.95 2.93
CA ASP A 60 25.94 21.96 3.88
C ASP A 60 24.40 21.91 3.87
N LEU A 61 23.73 23.05 3.68
CA LEU A 61 22.29 23.10 3.47
C LEU A 61 21.89 22.36 2.18
N GLU A 62 22.61 22.55 1.07
CA GLU A 62 22.37 21.79 -0.16
C GLU A 62 22.59 20.29 0.01
N LYS A 63 23.64 19.89 0.72
CA LYS A 63 23.90 18.49 1.06
C LYS A 63 22.76 17.85 1.86
N SER A 64 22.06 18.63 2.68
CA SER A 64 20.89 18.14 3.41
C SER A 64 19.75 17.68 2.48
N LEU A 65 19.66 18.25 1.27
CA LEU A 65 18.70 17.82 0.24
C LEU A 65 19.07 16.48 -0.38
N TRP A 66 20.38 16.19 -0.49
CA TRP A 66 20.86 14.94 -1.10
C TRP A 66 20.39 13.72 -0.31
N ARG A 67 20.40 13.81 1.03
CA ARG A 67 19.86 12.76 1.90
C ARG A 67 18.38 12.46 1.60
N HIS A 68 17.59 13.50 1.37
CA HIS A 68 16.17 13.33 1.04
C HIS A 68 15.99 12.68 -0.33
N TYR A 69 16.78 13.08 -1.33
CA TYR A 69 16.79 12.43 -2.64
C TYR A 69 17.14 10.94 -2.54
N GLU A 70 18.23 10.61 -1.84
CA GLU A 70 18.69 9.23 -1.63
C GLU A 70 17.64 8.38 -0.91
N GLU A 71 17.01 8.92 0.14
CA GLU A 71 15.93 8.25 0.85
C GLU A 71 14.72 7.96 -0.05
N VAL A 72 14.30 8.92 -0.87
CA VAL A 72 13.18 8.75 -1.79
C VAL A 72 13.52 7.70 -2.84
N MET A 73 14.71 7.76 -3.43
CA MET A 73 15.17 6.78 -4.42
C MET A 73 15.21 5.37 -3.83
N LYS A 74 15.71 5.21 -2.60
CA LYS A 74 15.70 3.92 -1.89
C LYS A 74 14.28 3.39 -1.68
N VAL A 75 13.33 4.25 -1.30
CA VAL A 75 11.92 3.84 -1.16
C VAL A 75 11.34 3.42 -2.51
N ILE A 76 11.66 4.11 -3.59
CA ILE A 76 11.23 3.74 -4.94
C ILE A 76 11.84 2.40 -5.37
N GLU A 77 13.11 2.14 -5.07
CA GLU A 77 13.76 0.84 -5.35
C GLU A 77 13.10 -0.31 -4.58
N ILE A 78 12.75 -0.09 -3.31
CA ILE A 78 11.93 -1.02 -2.53
C ILE A 78 10.59 -1.23 -3.22
N TYR A 79 9.93 -0.17 -3.68
CA TYR A 79 8.64 -0.29 -4.36
C TYR A 79 8.75 -1.11 -5.66
N VAL A 80 9.79 -0.87 -6.48
CA VAL A 80 10.06 -1.69 -7.67
C VAL A 80 10.19 -3.17 -7.28
N SER A 81 10.94 -3.46 -6.23
CA SER A 81 11.17 -4.82 -5.75
C SER A 81 9.88 -5.48 -5.24
N VAL A 82 9.09 -4.76 -4.44
CA VAL A 82 7.85 -5.27 -3.83
C VAL A 82 6.73 -5.40 -4.86
N SER A 83 6.70 -4.55 -5.89
CA SER A 83 5.66 -4.56 -6.93
C SER A 83 5.50 -5.88 -7.67
N VAL A 84 6.52 -6.76 -7.63
CA VAL A 84 6.47 -8.10 -8.24
C VAL A 84 5.63 -9.10 -7.46
N LEU A 85 5.36 -8.83 -6.17
CA LEU A 85 4.57 -9.70 -5.29
C LEU A 85 3.07 -9.53 -5.50
N SER A 86 2.65 -8.38 -6.05
CA SER A 86 1.24 -8.14 -6.34
C SER A 86 0.75 -9.10 -7.43
N PRO A 87 -0.47 -9.64 -7.31
CA PRO A 87 -1.13 -10.33 -8.41
C PRO A 87 -1.45 -9.39 -9.59
N ILE A 88 -1.37 -8.06 -9.39
CA ILE A 88 -1.69 -7.05 -10.40
C ILE A 88 -0.41 -6.56 -11.09
N ARG A 89 -0.32 -6.81 -12.40
CA ARG A 89 0.89 -6.49 -13.22
C ARG A 89 1.26 -5.00 -13.25
N ASN A 90 0.29 -4.09 -13.13
CA ASN A 90 0.54 -2.66 -13.31
C ASN A 90 1.14 -1.95 -12.09
N ARG A 91 1.39 -2.63 -10.97
CA ARG A 91 2.10 -2.03 -9.83
C ARG A 91 3.51 -1.57 -10.20
N ARG A 92 4.15 -2.26 -11.14
CA ARG A 92 5.44 -1.86 -11.73
C ARG A 92 5.37 -0.51 -12.45
N GLU A 93 4.23 -0.17 -13.05
CA GLU A 93 4.05 1.13 -13.73
C GLU A 93 4.08 2.28 -12.73
N SER A 94 3.43 2.13 -11.56
CA SER A 94 3.48 3.12 -10.49
C SER A 94 4.91 3.37 -9.99
N ALA A 95 5.69 2.31 -9.78
CA ALA A 95 7.07 2.47 -9.32
C ALA A 95 7.95 3.22 -10.34
N ARG A 96 7.79 2.94 -11.65
CA ARG A 96 8.47 3.67 -12.72
C ARG A 96 8.04 5.14 -12.78
N PHE A 97 6.73 5.40 -12.67
CA PHE A 97 6.19 6.76 -12.64
C PHE A 97 6.85 7.61 -11.55
N TYR A 98 7.02 7.09 -10.34
CA TYR A 98 7.68 7.84 -9.27
C TYR A 98 9.16 8.08 -9.53
N LYS A 99 9.86 7.11 -10.12
CA LYS A 99 11.26 7.29 -10.52
C LYS A 99 11.41 8.45 -11.51
N GLU A 100 10.59 8.46 -12.56
CA GLU A 100 10.57 9.54 -13.56
C GLU A 100 10.21 10.89 -12.91
N ARG A 101 9.23 10.88 -12.00
CA ARG A 101 8.80 12.09 -11.31
C ARG A 101 9.90 12.70 -10.43
N VAL A 102 10.66 11.87 -9.71
CA VAL A 102 11.80 12.32 -8.92
C VAL A 102 12.87 12.94 -9.82
N LEU A 103 13.17 12.33 -10.97
CA LEU A 103 14.11 12.89 -11.94
C LEU A 103 13.65 14.25 -12.48
N GLN A 104 12.36 14.41 -12.79
CA GLN A 104 11.80 15.69 -13.23
C GLN A 104 11.90 16.78 -12.14
N ILE A 105 11.66 16.43 -10.88
CA ILE A 105 11.81 17.37 -9.74
C ILE A 105 13.27 17.77 -9.58
N ASP A 106 14.19 16.81 -9.71
CA ASP A 106 15.63 17.03 -9.62
C ASP A 106 16.14 17.93 -10.74
N GLU A 107 15.70 17.71 -11.97
CA GLU A 107 15.98 18.56 -13.13
C GLU A 107 15.42 19.99 -12.94
N LYS A 108 14.17 20.11 -12.50
CA LYS A 108 13.53 21.41 -12.24
C LYS A 108 14.31 22.24 -11.22
N TYR A 109 14.85 21.60 -10.19
CA TYR A 109 15.63 22.24 -9.14
C TYR A 109 17.06 22.54 -9.56
N TYR A 110 17.80 21.52 -10.03
CA TYR A 110 19.24 21.63 -10.24
C TYR A 110 19.64 22.15 -11.63
N GLU A 111 18.83 21.97 -12.66
CA GLU A 111 19.19 22.37 -14.03
C GLU A 111 18.42 23.61 -14.48
N LEU A 112 17.13 23.67 -14.14
CA LEU A 112 16.28 24.77 -14.56
C LEU A 112 16.29 25.93 -13.57
N GLY A 113 16.61 25.69 -12.30
CA GLY A 113 16.55 26.71 -11.24
C GLY A 113 15.14 27.24 -11.00
N LYS A 114 14.11 26.41 -11.25
CA LYS A 114 12.68 26.81 -11.25
C LYS A 114 11.93 26.36 -9.99
N SER A 115 12.63 25.99 -8.93
CA SER A 115 12.02 25.60 -7.65
C SER A 115 12.90 25.96 -6.47
N SER A 116 12.27 26.30 -5.34
CA SER A 116 12.97 26.54 -4.08
C SER A 116 13.32 25.22 -3.35
N PRO A 117 14.25 25.23 -2.37
CA PRO A 117 14.48 24.06 -1.53
C PRO A 117 13.22 23.59 -0.79
N GLU A 118 12.36 24.52 -0.37
CA GLU A 118 11.08 24.22 0.24
C GLU A 118 10.17 23.39 -0.68
N GLU A 119 10.00 23.83 -1.92
CA GLU A 119 9.19 23.13 -2.93
C GLU A 119 9.79 21.76 -3.26
N TYR A 120 11.12 21.68 -3.43
CA TYR A 120 11.83 20.43 -3.67
C TYR A 120 11.58 19.43 -2.54
N LEU A 121 11.80 19.84 -1.30
CA LEU A 121 11.60 18.98 -0.12
C LEU A 121 10.14 18.58 0.06
N LYS A 122 9.20 19.48 -0.21
CA LYS A 122 7.77 19.17 -0.18
C LYS A 122 7.43 18.08 -1.19
N SER A 123 7.82 18.23 -2.45
CA SER A 123 7.55 17.23 -3.49
C SER A 123 8.24 15.89 -3.22
N MET A 124 9.48 15.90 -2.71
CA MET A 124 10.18 14.67 -2.32
C MET A 124 9.46 13.95 -1.17
N ARG A 125 9.00 14.68 -0.14
CA ARG A 125 8.24 14.10 0.98
C ARG A 125 6.91 13.50 0.51
N GLU A 126 6.18 14.21 -0.36
CA GLU A 126 4.92 13.72 -0.92
C GLU A 126 5.12 12.41 -1.69
N ILE A 127 6.15 12.31 -2.53
CA ILE A 127 6.48 11.07 -3.25
C ILE A 127 6.86 9.96 -2.29
N LYS A 128 7.73 10.24 -1.31
CA LYS A 128 8.17 9.24 -0.32
C LYS A 128 7.01 8.66 0.45
N GLU A 129 6.13 9.52 0.97
CA GLU A 129 4.97 9.08 1.76
C GLU A 129 4.01 8.26 0.91
N ARG A 130 3.77 8.73 -0.32
CA ARG A 130 2.90 8.03 -1.24
C ARG A 130 3.44 6.64 -1.64
N CYS A 131 4.74 6.54 -1.94
CA CYS A 131 5.36 5.25 -2.23
C CYS A 131 5.25 4.28 -1.05
N LYS A 132 5.42 4.74 0.20
CA LYS A 132 5.26 3.89 1.39
C LYS A 132 3.86 3.30 1.48
N ILE A 133 2.82 4.10 1.26
CA ILE A 133 1.43 3.62 1.31
C ILE A 133 1.16 2.63 0.18
N GLU A 134 1.66 2.90 -1.03
CA GLU A 134 1.48 1.96 -2.14
C GLU A 134 2.26 0.64 -1.92
N ILE A 135 3.44 0.69 -1.30
CA ILE A 135 4.18 -0.50 -0.84
C ILE A 135 3.34 -1.31 0.15
N ASP A 136 2.77 -0.66 1.17
CA ASP A 136 1.90 -1.32 2.14
C ASP A 136 0.71 -2.01 1.46
N CYS A 137 0.07 -1.33 0.49
CA CYS A 137 -1.01 -1.92 -0.29
C CYS A 137 -0.56 -3.18 -1.04
N VAL A 138 0.60 -3.13 -1.71
CA VAL A 138 1.12 -4.32 -2.44
C VAL A 138 1.44 -5.48 -1.49
N LEU A 139 2.02 -5.20 -0.32
CA LEU A 139 2.30 -6.25 0.67
C LEU A 139 1.00 -6.87 1.20
N LEU A 140 -0.05 -6.07 1.39
CA LEU A 140 -1.37 -6.57 1.79
C LEU A 140 -2.03 -7.36 0.66
N GLU A 141 -1.98 -6.90 -0.59
CA GLU A 141 -2.47 -7.64 -1.76
C GLU A 141 -1.81 -9.03 -1.85
N HIS A 142 -0.49 -9.09 -1.68
CA HIS A 142 0.25 -10.35 -1.65
C HIS A 142 -0.19 -11.26 -0.51
N LYS A 143 -0.24 -10.73 0.72
CA LYS A 143 -0.68 -11.49 1.90
C LYS A 143 -2.09 -12.05 1.74
N ILE A 144 -3.03 -11.26 1.25
CA ILE A 144 -4.40 -11.70 0.98
C ILE A 144 -4.41 -12.80 -0.08
N THR A 145 -3.62 -12.65 -1.13
CA THR A 145 -3.49 -13.66 -2.18
C THR A 145 -3.01 -15.01 -1.63
N GLU A 146 -1.99 -15.01 -0.76
CA GLU A 146 -1.51 -16.24 -0.12
C GLU A 146 -2.55 -16.86 0.82
N LEU A 147 -3.24 -16.05 1.64
CA LEU A 147 -4.33 -16.53 2.49
C LEU A 147 -5.47 -17.15 1.66
N ILE A 148 -5.81 -16.57 0.53
CA ILE A 148 -6.84 -17.10 -0.37
C ILE A 148 -6.43 -18.44 -0.95
N LYS A 149 -5.16 -18.62 -1.33
CA LYS A 149 -4.64 -19.93 -1.77
C LYS A 149 -4.78 -20.97 -0.67
N GLU A 150 -4.46 -20.61 0.58
CA GLU A 150 -4.63 -21.51 1.73
C GLU A 150 -6.10 -21.87 1.97
N ILE A 151 -6.99 -20.88 1.94
CA ILE A 151 -8.44 -21.10 2.08
C ILE A 151 -8.95 -22.01 0.96
N ALA A 152 -8.57 -21.73 -0.29
CA ALA A 152 -9.00 -22.52 -1.44
C ALA A 152 -8.53 -23.98 -1.35
N LYS A 153 -7.31 -24.23 -0.83
CA LYS A 153 -6.85 -25.59 -0.52
C LYS A 153 -7.72 -26.28 0.53
N LEU A 154 -8.03 -25.60 1.63
CA LEU A 154 -8.94 -26.13 2.67
C LEU A 154 -10.33 -26.42 2.12
N MET A 155 -10.78 -25.67 1.12
CA MET A 155 -12.06 -25.88 0.44
C MET A 155 -12.00 -26.96 -0.65
N GLY A 156 -10.83 -27.52 -0.97
CA GLY A 156 -10.69 -28.55 -2.01
C GLY A 156 -10.50 -28.03 -3.44
N CYS A 157 -10.17 -26.75 -3.61
CA CYS A 157 -9.90 -26.13 -4.91
C CYS A 157 -8.48 -25.53 -4.97
N PRO A 158 -7.42 -26.36 -4.89
CA PRO A 158 -6.05 -25.86 -4.81
C PRO A 158 -5.56 -25.17 -6.09
N ASN A 159 -6.15 -25.50 -7.24
CA ASN A 159 -5.75 -25.02 -8.56
C ASN A 159 -6.90 -24.24 -9.21
N GLY A 160 -6.57 -23.10 -9.84
CA GLY A 160 -7.54 -22.30 -10.61
C GLY A 160 -7.96 -20.98 -9.99
N GLN A 161 -7.41 -20.57 -8.84
CA GLN A 161 -7.65 -19.22 -8.33
C GLN A 161 -7.09 -18.19 -9.31
N ARG A 162 -7.84 -17.12 -9.52
CA ARG A 162 -7.43 -15.93 -10.26
C ARG A 162 -7.41 -14.73 -9.32
N PRO A 163 -6.35 -14.55 -8.50
CA PRO A 163 -6.27 -13.48 -7.51
C PRO A 163 -6.45 -12.07 -8.10
N GLU A 164 -6.09 -11.89 -9.36
CA GLU A 164 -6.30 -10.65 -10.10
C GLU A 164 -7.79 -10.30 -10.34
N LEU A 165 -8.67 -11.29 -10.18
CA LEU A 165 -10.11 -11.12 -10.32
C LEU A 165 -10.83 -10.79 -9.00
N LEU A 166 -10.12 -10.82 -7.88
CA LEU A 166 -10.69 -10.51 -6.56
C LEU A 166 -11.29 -9.10 -6.56
N GLY A 167 -12.58 -9.01 -6.22
CA GLY A 167 -13.40 -7.80 -6.34
C GLY A 167 -12.90 -6.63 -5.49
N PHE A 168 -12.18 -6.91 -4.41
CA PHE A 168 -11.59 -5.89 -3.56
C PHE A 168 -10.19 -5.45 -4.01
N ILE A 169 -9.55 -6.09 -4.99
CA ILE A 169 -8.23 -5.67 -5.48
C ILE A 169 -8.39 -4.61 -6.58
N ARG A 170 -7.78 -3.44 -6.38
CA ARG A 170 -7.84 -2.35 -7.35
C ARG A 170 -7.04 -2.71 -8.61
N ARG A 171 -7.69 -2.77 -9.76
CA ARG A 171 -7.00 -3.11 -11.03
C ARG A 171 -6.28 -1.95 -11.69
N SER A 172 -6.63 -0.70 -11.39
CA SER A 172 -5.95 0.46 -11.97
C SER A 172 -4.59 0.74 -11.29
N PRO A 173 -3.65 1.42 -11.97
CA PRO A 173 -2.38 1.79 -11.36
C PRO A 173 -2.59 2.70 -10.14
N LEU A 174 -1.90 2.39 -9.03
CA LEU A 174 -2.08 3.10 -7.76
C LEU A 174 -1.66 4.58 -7.84
N HIS A 175 -0.68 4.93 -8.66
CA HIS A 175 -0.23 6.32 -8.82
C HIS A 175 -1.32 7.26 -9.39
N LYS A 176 -2.37 6.71 -10.02
CA LYS A 176 -3.52 7.48 -10.52
C LYS A 176 -4.58 7.76 -9.46
N ALA A 177 -4.58 7.03 -8.35
CA ALA A 177 -5.55 7.23 -7.28
C ALA A 177 -5.31 8.56 -6.54
N LYS A 178 -6.33 9.16 -5.93
CA LYS A 178 -6.09 10.24 -4.98
C LYS A 178 -5.49 9.68 -3.68
N MET A 179 -4.85 10.54 -2.89
CA MET A 179 -4.23 10.11 -1.62
C MET A 179 -5.27 9.50 -0.67
N GLN A 180 -6.45 10.12 -0.57
CA GLN A 180 -7.56 9.62 0.22
C GLN A 180 -8.03 8.23 -0.23
N GLU A 181 -8.18 8.03 -1.56
CA GLU A 181 -8.53 6.72 -2.13
C GLU A 181 -7.48 5.65 -1.80
N LEU A 182 -6.18 6.01 -1.72
CA LEU A 182 -5.14 5.06 -1.33
C LEU A 182 -5.24 4.66 0.14
N PHE A 183 -5.59 5.58 1.03
CA PHE A 183 -5.81 5.26 2.44
C PHE A 183 -7.02 4.34 2.62
N GLU A 184 -8.14 4.70 2.00
CA GLU A 184 -9.36 3.86 2.00
C GLU A 184 -9.07 2.47 1.44
N TYR A 185 -8.31 2.40 0.35
CA TYR A 185 -7.90 1.13 -0.24
C TYR A 185 -7.02 0.31 0.71
N ARG A 186 -6.02 0.93 1.34
CA ARG A 186 -5.14 0.26 2.31
C ARG A 186 -5.93 -0.28 3.50
N ASP A 187 -6.87 0.49 4.03
CA ASP A 187 -7.66 0.10 5.19
C ASP A 187 -8.63 -1.03 4.84
N LEU A 188 -9.29 -0.96 3.67
CA LEU A 188 -10.06 -2.08 3.12
C LEU A 188 -9.21 -3.36 3.02
N LEU A 189 -7.98 -3.28 2.49
CA LEU A 189 -7.09 -4.44 2.40
C LEU A 189 -6.71 -5.00 3.78
N ARG A 190 -6.57 -4.15 4.80
CA ARG A 190 -6.31 -4.61 6.18
C ARG A 190 -7.49 -5.40 6.74
N ASP A 191 -8.71 -4.91 6.54
CA ASP A 191 -9.93 -5.57 7.03
C ASP A 191 -10.17 -6.89 6.29
N VAL A 192 -9.98 -6.90 4.96
CA VAL A 192 -10.01 -8.14 4.17
C VAL A 192 -8.92 -9.12 4.64
N SER A 193 -7.71 -8.65 4.92
CA SER A 193 -6.64 -9.52 5.42
C SER A 193 -7.00 -10.16 6.77
N ARG A 194 -7.65 -9.43 7.68
CA ARG A 194 -8.13 -9.96 8.96
C ARG A 194 -9.23 -11.01 8.73
N SER A 195 -10.20 -10.68 7.88
CA SER A 195 -11.30 -11.57 7.50
C SER A 195 -10.78 -12.87 6.87
N CYS A 196 -9.77 -12.79 6.01
CA CYS A 196 -9.11 -13.96 5.43
C CYS A 196 -8.41 -14.82 6.49
N ALA A 197 -7.71 -14.20 7.43
CA ALA A 197 -7.05 -14.93 8.51
C ALA A 197 -8.06 -15.66 9.41
N LEU A 198 -9.18 -15.00 9.72
CA LEU A 198 -10.29 -15.59 10.45
C LEU A 198 -10.90 -16.77 9.68
N ALA A 199 -11.27 -16.58 8.41
CA ALA A 199 -11.84 -17.61 7.56
C ALA A 199 -10.95 -18.85 7.49
N ARG A 200 -9.65 -18.64 7.28
CA ARG A 200 -8.68 -19.74 7.25
C ARG A 200 -8.65 -20.51 8.58
N LYS A 201 -8.59 -19.80 9.71
CA LYS A 201 -8.58 -20.43 11.05
C LYS A 201 -9.87 -21.21 11.29
N SER A 202 -11.03 -20.61 11.00
CA SER A 202 -12.33 -21.23 11.19
C SER A 202 -12.50 -22.49 10.34
N LEU A 203 -12.14 -22.44 9.06
CA LEU A 203 -12.19 -23.62 8.18
C LEU A 203 -11.27 -24.75 8.66
N SER A 204 -10.07 -24.42 9.15
CA SER A 204 -9.15 -25.43 9.70
C SER A 204 -9.74 -26.14 10.93
N VAL A 205 -10.43 -25.40 11.81
CA VAL A 205 -11.08 -25.98 13.00
C VAL A 205 -12.28 -26.83 12.60
N ILE A 206 -13.15 -26.32 11.73
CA ILE A 206 -14.33 -27.04 11.22
C ILE A 206 -13.90 -28.36 10.56
N GLY A 207 -12.88 -28.33 9.70
CA GLY A 207 -12.32 -29.52 9.08
C GLY A 207 -11.79 -30.54 10.09
N SER A 208 -11.13 -30.08 11.16
CA SER A 208 -10.61 -30.96 12.23
C SER A 208 -11.69 -31.59 13.10
N LEU A 209 -12.86 -30.96 13.21
CA LEU A 209 -13.99 -31.41 14.01
C LEU A 209 -15.01 -32.23 13.20
N GLY A 210 -14.80 -32.39 11.88
CA GLY A 210 -15.68 -33.16 11.00
C GLY A 210 -17.02 -32.49 10.69
N TYR A 211 -17.16 -31.19 10.99
CA TYR A 211 -18.36 -30.42 10.63
C TYR A 211 -18.53 -30.34 9.12
N SER A 212 -19.78 -30.38 8.68
CA SER A 212 -20.11 -30.36 7.26
C SER A 212 -20.09 -28.92 6.72
N PRO A 213 -19.58 -28.71 5.49
CA PRO A 213 -19.66 -27.40 4.84
C PRO A 213 -21.07 -26.82 4.74
N SER A 214 -22.10 -27.66 4.69
CA SER A 214 -23.52 -27.28 4.70
C SER A 214 -23.91 -26.47 5.93
N GLU A 215 -23.26 -26.66 7.08
CA GLU A 215 -23.51 -25.89 8.30
C GLU A 215 -23.00 -24.46 8.19
N ILE A 216 -21.89 -24.23 7.46
CA ILE A 216 -21.39 -22.88 7.13
C ILE A 216 -22.31 -22.20 6.12
N VAL A 217 -22.77 -22.94 5.10
CA VAL A 217 -23.75 -22.44 4.11
C VAL A 217 -25.01 -21.92 4.81
N GLY A 218 -25.46 -22.61 5.86
CA GLY A 218 -26.62 -22.20 6.67
C GLY A 218 -26.49 -20.82 7.36
N LEU A 219 -25.29 -20.23 7.41
CA LEU A 219 -25.02 -18.90 7.98
C LEU A 219 -25.09 -17.77 6.94
N ARG A 220 -25.21 -18.10 5.65
CA ARG A 220 -25.24 -17.11 4.55
C ARG A 220 -26.27 -15.97 4.70
N PRO A 221 -27.47 -16.18 5.27
CA PRO A 221 -28.42 -15.08 5.46
C PRO A 221 -27.86 -13.88 6.26
N LEU A 222 -26.79 -14.06 7.04
CA LEU A 222 -26.07 -12.96 7.72
C LEU A 222 -25.49 -11.94 6.72
N LEU A 223 -25.04 -12.36 5.52
CA LEU A 223 -24.57 -11.46 4.47
C LEU A 223 -25.67 -10.51 3.97
N GLY A 224 -26.91 -11.01 3.88
CA GLY A 224 -28.06 -10.24 3.46
C GLY A 224 -28.45 -9.15 4.46
N LEU A 225 -28.30 -9.46 5.76
CA LEU A 225 -28.51 -8.50 6.85
C LEU A 225 -27.48 -7.38 6.86
N MET A 226 -26.20 -7.73 6.68
CA MET A 226 -25.11 -6.74 6.66
C MET A 226 -25.32 -5.71 5.53
N ASN A 227 -25.87 -6.14 4.39
CA ASN A 227 -26.20 -5.28 3.27
C ASN A 227 -27.58 -4.61 3.36
N LYS A 228 -28.34 -4.81 4.45
CA LYS A 228 -29.73 -4.33 4.65
C LYS A 228 -30.70 -4.70 3.52
N LYS A 229 -30.41 -5.77 2.76
CA LYS A 229 -31.19 -6.19 1.57
C LYS A 229 -32.13 -7.36 1.84
N TYR A 230 -32.13 -7.88 3.06
CA TYR A 230 -32.80 -9.13 3.37
C TYR A 230 -33.51 -9.05 4.72
N LYS A 231 -34.81 -9.42 4.74
CA LYS A 231 -35.54 -9.69 5.97
C LYS A 231 -35.45 -11.17 6.27
N LEU A 232 -34.96 -11.53 7.45
CA LEU A 232 -34.88 -12.93 7.85
C LEU A 232 -36.27 -13.50 8.15
N PRO A 233 -36.57 -14.74 7.71
CA PRO A 233 -37.70 -15.51 8.25
C PRO A 233 -37.60 -15.66 9.77
N ASN A 234 -38.74 -15.64 10.47
CA ASN A 234 -38.81 -15.68 11.94
C ASN A 234 -38.07 -16.89 12.54
N GLU A 235 -38.13 -18.06 11.92
CA GLU A 235 -37.46 -19.28 12.36
C GLU A 235 -35.92 -19.15 12.31
N LEU A 236 -35.38 -18.59 11.23
CA LEU A 236 -33.95 -18.32 11.10
C LEU A 236 -33.51 -17.22 12.05
N LYS A 237 -34.35 -16.21 12.28
CA LYS A 237 -34.08 -15.12 13.23
C LYS A 237 -33.93 -15.67 14.65
N ALA A 238 -34.85 -16.52 15.09
CA ALA A 238 -34.78 -17.18 16.39
C ALA A 238 -33.51 -18.03 16.53
N LYS A 239 -33.17 -18.83 15.50
CA LYS A 239 -31.96 -19.66 15.48
C LYS A 239 -30.67 -18.83 15.56
N PHE A 240 -30.62 -17.68 14.90
CA PHE A 240 -29.44 -16.81 14.94
C PHE A 240 -29.33 -16.03 16.26
N GLN A 241 -30.46 -15.66 16.88
CA GLN A 241 -30.47 -15.10 18.23
C GLN A 241 -30.01 -16.12 19.28
N GLU A 242 -30.47 -17.37 19.20
CA GLU A 242 -30.04 -18.46 20.08
C GLU A 242 -28.52 -18.70 19.98
N LYS A 243 -27.96 -18.57 18.77
CA LYS A 243 -26.51 -18.66 18.52
C LYS A 243 -25.73 -17.39 18.86
N GLY A 244 -26.37 -16.35 19.41
CA GLY A 244 -25.74 -15.09 19.78
C GLY A 244 -25.26 -14.24 18.60
N LEU A 245 -25.75 -14.50 17.39
CA LEU A 245 -25.35 -13.81 16.15
C LEU A 245 -26.18 -12.55 15.91
N LEU A 246 -27.36 -12.47 16.53
CA LEU A 246 -28.26 -11.33 16.46
C LEU A 246 -28.68 -10.84 17.84
N LYS A 247 -28.87 -9.53 17.97
CA LYS A 247 -29.59 -8.88 19.06
C LYS A 247 -30.81 -8.18 18.48
N GLY A 248 -31.98 -8.81 18.60
CA GLY A 248 -33.17 -8.35 17.89
C GLY A 248 -33.03 -8.57 16.38
N GLU A 249 -32.88 -7.49 15.61
CA GLU A 249 -32.67 -7.52 14.15
C GLU A 249 -31.24 -7.14 13.75
N GLU A 250 -30.42 -6.70 14.70
CA GLU A 250 -29.06 -6.24 14.44
C GLU A 250 -28.05 -7.37 14.62
N LEU A 251 -27.00 -7.36 13.80
CA LEU A 251 -25.85 -8.26 13.96
C LEU A 251 -25.10 -7.92 15.24
N THR A 252 -24.77 -8.94 16.03
CA THR A 252 -23.77 -8.80 17.10
C THR A 252 -22.37 -8.71 16.50
N GLU A 253 -21.36 -8.40 17.31
CA GLU A 253 -19.95 -8.44 16.87
C GLU A 253 -19.58 -9.80 16.27
N LEU A 254 -19.98 -10.90 16.92
CA LEU A 254 -19.78 -12.26 16.40
C LEU A 254 -20.53 -12.49 15.07
N GLY A 255 -21.74 -11.94 14.95
CA GLY A 255 -22.52 -11.99 13.71
C GLY A 255 -21.83 -11.25 12.55
N ILE A 256 -21.21 -10.10 12.83
CA ILE A 256 -20.43 -9.32 11.86
C ILE A 256 -19.19 -10.10 11.43
N GLU A 257 -18.40 -10.63 12.37
CA GLU A 257 -17.19 -11.41 12.07
C GLU A 257 -17.49 -12.62 11.17
N ILE A 258 -18.60 -13.33 11.44
CA ILE A 258 -19.03 -14.45 10.61
C ILE A 258 -19.49 -13.98 9.23
N ALA A 259 -20.21 -12.85 9.14
CA ALA A 259 -20.62 -12.30 7.85
C ALA A 259 -19.40 -11.90 7.00
N GLU A 260 -18.39 -11.24 7.59
CA GLU A 260 -17.14 -10.88 6.92
C GLU A 260 -16.37 -12.12 6.44
N MET A 261 -16.31 -13.16 7.28
CA MET A 261 -15.76 -14.45 6.89
C MET A 261 -16.45 -15.03 5.65
N LEU A 262 -17.78 -15.03 5.63
CA LEU A 262 -18.58 -15.56 4.52
C LEU A 262 -18.35 -14.76 3.22
N MET A 263 -18.15 -13.44 3.30
CA MET A 263 -17.79 -12.62 2.13
C MET A 263 -16.48 -13.07 1.50
N VAL A 264 -15.47 -13.39 2.33
CA VAL A 264 -14.19 -13.91 1.84
C VAL A 264 -14.38 -15.25 1.14
N LEU A 265 -15.17 -16.17 1.72
CA LEU A 265 -15.44 -17.46 1.10
C LEU A 265 -16.12 -17.32 -0.27
N ASP A 266 -17.11 -16.43 -0.40
CA ASP A 266 -17.76 -16.12 -1.68
C ASP A 266 -16.77 -15.52 -2.69
N GLU A 267 -15.84 -14.68 -2.26
CA GLU A 267 -14.80 -14.15 -3.13
C GLU A 267 -13.80 -15.23 -3.59
N VAL A 268 -13.39 -16.12 -2.68
CA VAL A 268 -12.54 -17.27 -3.02
C VAL A 268 -13.22 -18.13 -4.07
N ALA A 269 -14.52 -18.42 -3.89
CA ALA A 269 -15.31 -19.18 -4.84
C ALA A 269 -15.33 -18.55 -6.23
N ARG A 270 -15.61 -17.23 -6.29
CA ARG A 270 -15.56 -16.45 -7.53
C ARG A 270 -14.19 -16.47 -8.19
N SER A 271 -13.12 -16.37 -7.39
CA SER A 271 -11.75 -16.46 -7.90
C SER A 271 -11.43 -17.82 -8.52
N CYS A 272 -12.09 -18.90 -8.07
CA CYS A 272 -11.98 -20.26 -8.59
C CYS A 272 -12.94 -20.56 -9.76
N GLY A 273 -13.78 -19.60 -10.17
CA GLY A 273 -14.74 -19.75 -11.27
C GLY A 273 -16.16 -20.18 -10.85
N TYR A 274 -16.46 -20.25 -9.55
CA TYR A 274 -17.80 -20.53 -9.05
C TYR A 274 -18.59 -19.25 -8.83
N GLU A 275 -19.90 -19.26 -9.04
CA GLU A 275 -20.74 -18.08 -8.78
C GLU A 275 -20.82 -17.73 -7.28
N SER A 276 -20.76 -18.75 -6.40
CA SER A 276 -20.79 -18.64 -4.94
C SER A 276 -20.08 -19.82 -4.29
N PHE A 277 -19.73 -19.68 -3.00
CA PHE A 277 -19.04 -20.75 -2.28
C PHE A 277 -19.87 -22.02 -2.10
N GLU A 278 -21.20 -21.92 -2.12
CA GLU A 278 -22.12 -23.07 -2.03
C GLU A 278 -21.96 -24.06 -3.19
N LYS A 279 -21.57 -23.55 -4.36
CA LYS A 279 -21.39 -24.36 -5.56
C LYS A 279 -20.02 -25.04 -5.61
N MET A 280 -19.14 -24.79 -4.63
CA MET A 280 -17.82 -25.38 -4.59
C MET A 280 -17.89 -26.85 -4.17
N PRO A 281 -17.15 -27.75 -4.84
CA PRO A 281 -16.98 -29.12 -4.40
C PRO A 281 -16.06 -29.09 -3.18
N PHE A 282 -16.64 -29.22 -1.99
CA PHE A 282 -15.82 -29.34 -0.78
C PHE A 282 -15.02 -30.62 -0.82
N ALA A 283 -13.70 -30.51 -0.64
CA ALA A 283 -12.90 -31.68 -0.33
C ALA A 283 -13.48 -32.34 0.92
N LYS A 284 -13.65 -33.67 0.90
CA LYS A 284 -13.75 -34.42 2.14
C LYS A 284 -12.46 -34.11 2.89
N PHE A 285 -12.55 -33.45 4.04
CA PHE A 285 -11.39 -33.23 4.90
C PHE A 285 -10.87 -34.61 5.29
N GLU A 286 -9.86 -35.10 4.58
CA GLU A 286 -9.16 -36.31 5.00
C GLU A 286 -8.44 -35.95 6.28
N ILE A 287 -8.98 -36.45 7.40
CA ILE A 287 -8.35 -36.37 8.69
C ILE A 287 -7.04 -37.13 8.56
N GLU A 288 -5.91 -36.43 8.43
CA GLU A 288 -4.64 -36.99 8.83
C GLU A 288 -4.79 -37.31 10.32
N LYS A 289 -5.17 -38.56 10.59
CA LYS A 289 -5.11 -39.12 11.94
C LYS A 289 -3.66 -38.95 12.36
N LYS A 290 -3.40 -38.01 13.27
CA LYS A 290 -2.18 -38.02 14.05
C LYS A 290 -2.15 -39.36 14.78
N THR A 291 -1.50 -40.35 14.20
CA THR A 291 -1.01 -41.51 14.91
C THR A 291 0.07 -40.99 15.85
N ASN A 292 -0.29 -40.74 17.10
CA ASN A 292 0.72 -40.66 18.15
C ASN A 292 1.33 -42.06 18.31
N PRO A 293 2.66 -42.16 18.46
CA PRO A 293 3.33 -43.41 18.79
C PRO A 293 2.90 -43.96 20.16
#